data_AF-A0A382MNS3-F1
#
_entry.id   AF-A0A382MNS3-F1
#
_cell.length_a   1.000
_cell.length_b   1.000
_cell.length_c   1.000
_cell.angle_alpha   90.00
_cell.angle_beta   90.00
_cell.angle_gamma   90.00
#
_symmetry.space_group_name_H-M   'P 1'
#
loop_
_entity.id
_entity.type
_entity.pdbx_description
1 polymer ?
#
loop_
_entity_poly.entity_id
_entity_poly.type
_entity_poly.pdbx_seq_one_letter_code
_entity_poly.pdbx_strand_id
1 'polypeptide(L)' 'MANEKQREFWSGKGGDNWVEHQASMDHMLGPLGERALNRLDPAAGENILDIGCGTGATSLAIADRVGTAGSVLGADISKP' A
#
# COMPACT_ATOMS: atom_id res chain seq x y z
N MET A 1 6.26 -10.21 21.44
CA MET A 1 7.03 -9.14 20.75
C MET A 1 6.13 -7.95 20.41
N ALA A 2 6.67 -6.82 19.93
CA ALA A 2 5.83 -5.71 19.46
C ALA A 2 4.91 -6.17 18.29
N ASN A 3 3.68 -5.65 18.28
CA ASN A 3 2.66 -5.83 17.23
C ASN A 3 2.31 -7.29 16.87
N GLU A 4 2.48 -8.22 17.81
CA GLU A 4 2.26 -9.66 17.57
C GLU A 4 0.83 -9.99 17.14
N LYS A 5 -0.17 -9.43 17.82
CA LYS A 5 -1.58 -9.60 17.45
C LYS A 5 -1.89 -9.03 16.06
N GLN A 6 -1.26 -7.92 15.68
CA GLN A 6 -1.47 -7.31 14.35
C GLN A 6 -0.85 -8.18 13.25
N ARG A 7 0.36 -8.69 13.49
CA ARG A 7 1.02 -9.62 12.57
C ARG A 7 0.19 -10.89 12.36
N GLU A 8 -0.33 -11.49 13.44
CA GLU A 8 -1.21 -12.66 13.35
C GLU A 8 -2.50 -12.37 12.58
N PHE A 9 -3.14 -11.23 12.85
CA PHE A 9 -4.38 -10.85 12.18
C PHE A 9 -4.19 -10.60 10.67
N TRP A 10 -3.20 -9.78 10.30
CA TRP A 10 -2.94 -9.40 8.90
C TRP A 10 -2.28 -10.52 8.09
N SER A 11 -1.59 -11.46 8.75
CA SER A 11 -1.11 -12.70 8.10
C SER A 11 -2.14 -13.84 8.12
N GLY A 12 -3.37 -13.57 8.57
CA GLY A 12 -4.44 -14.55 8.66
C GLY A 12 -5.75 -13.93 8.20
N LYS A 13 -6.82 -14.11 8.99
CA LYS A 13 -8.19 -13.81 8.55
C LYS A 13 -8.40 -12.37 8.04
N GLY A 14 -7.68 -11.40 8.58
CA GLY A 14 -7.74 -10.01 8.12
C GLY A 14 -7.17 -9.83 6.72
N GLY A 15 -5.99 -10.40 6.47
CA GLY A 15 -5.37 -10.43 5.14
C GLY A 15 -6.18 -11.25 4.14
N ASP A 16 -6.64 -12.45 4.53
CA ASP A 16 -7.45 -13.33 3.68
C ASP A 16 -8.71 -12.60 3.17
N ASN A 17 -9.43 -11.92 4.08
CA ASN A 17 -10.63 -11.20 3.72
C ASN A 17 -10.35 -9.98 2.83
N TRP A 18 -9.22 -9.29 3.07
CA TRP A 18 -8.81 -8.18 2.22
C TRP A 18 -8.52 -8.65 0.80
N VAL A 19 -7.76 -9.74 0.64
CA VAL A 19 -7.44 -10.32 -0.68
C VAL A 19 -8.71 -10.82 -1.37
N GLU A 20 -9.59 -11.52 -0.65
CA GLU A 20 -10.87 -12.02 -1.18
C GLU A 20 -11.76 -10.89 -1.73
N HIS A 21 -11.72 -9.70 -1.11
CA HIS A 21 -12.54 -8.56 -1.49
C HIS A 21 -11.75 -7.40 -2.10
N GLN A 22 -10.53 -7.65 -2.57
CA GLN A 22 -9.58 -6.60 -2.96
C GLN A 22 -10.22 -5.56 -3.88
N ALA A 23 -10.85 -5.99 -4.98
CA ALA A 23 -11.42 -5.07 -5.96
C ALA A 23 -12.47 -4.12 -5.35
N SER A 24 -13.28 -4.63 -4.40
CA SER A 24 -14.27 -3.80 -3.71
C SER A 24 -13.62 -2.84 -2.71
N MET A 25 -12.59 -3.28 -2.00
CA MET A 25 -11.84 -2.45 -1.06
C MET A 25 -11.07 -1.35 -1.79
N ASP A 26 -10.34 -1.70 -2.85
CA ASP A 26 -9.60 -0.77 -3.70
C ASP A 26 -10.54 0.28 -4.31
N HIS A 27 -11.72 -0.13 -4.80
CA HIS A 27 -12.71 0.81 -5.33
C HIS A 27 -13.25 1.76 -4.25
N MET A 28 -13.61 1.23 -3.07
CA MET A 28 -14.14 2.01 -1.96
C MET A 28 -13.12 3.03 -1.44
N LEU A 29 -11.85 2.61 -1.29
CA LEU A 29 -10.78 3.41 -0.70
C LEU A 29 -10.06 4.31 -1.71
N GLY A 30 -10.18 4.04 -3.01
CA GLY A 30 -9.52 4.78 -4.09
C GLY A 30 -9.63 6.31 -3.97
N PRO A 31 -10.82 6.90 -3.74
CA PRO A 31 -10.94 8.36 -3.58
C PRO A 31 -10.16 8.94 -2.39
N LEU A 32 -9.97 8.16 -1.31
CA LEU A 32 -9.14 8.56 -0.18
C LEU A 32 -7.66 8.47 -0.53
N GLY A 33 -7.26 7.37 -1.20
CA GLY A 33 -5.91 7.16 -1.72
C GLY A 33 -5.47 8.28 -2.65
N GLU A 34 -6.30 8.64 -3.63
CA GLU A 34 -5.99 9.73 -4.56
C GLU A 34 -5.80 11.08 -3.86
N ARG A 35 -6.64 11.40 -2.87
CA ARG A 35 -6.46 12.63 -2.07
C ARG A 35 -5.16 12.61 -1.28
N ALA A 36 -4.79 11.47 -0.70
CA ALA A 36 -3.53 11.31 0.02
C ALA A 36 -2.33 11.47 -0.93
N LEU A 37 -2.35 10.83 -2.09
CA LEU A 37 -1.29 10.93 -3.10
C LEU A 37 -1.14 12.35 -3.64
N ASN A 38 -2.25 13.05 -3.90
CA ASN A 38 -2.20 14.45 -4.34
C ASN A 38 -1.66 15.39 -3.26
N ARG A 39 -1.84 15.04 -1.98
CA ARG A 39 -1.25 15.81 -0.88
C ARG A 39 0.23 15.49 -0.68
N LEU A 40 0.63 14.23 -0.90
CA LEU A 40 2.02 13.79 -0.88
C LEU A 40 2.82 14.45 -2.01
N ASP A 41 2.20 14.62 -3.18
CA ASP A 41 2.76 15.22 -4.40
C ASP A 41 4.11 14.59 -4.81
N PRO A 42 4.17 13.25 -5.06
CA PRO A 42 5.42 12.59 -5.43
C PRO A 42 6.04 13.17 -6.69
N ALA A 43 7.32 13.50 -6.62
CA ALA A 43 8.07 14.07 -7.74
C ALA A 43 8.92 13.02 -8.46
N ALA A 44 9.19 13.27 -9.74
CA ALA A 44 10.06 12.41 -10.54
C ALA A 44 11.45 12.28 -9.89
N GLY A 45 11.95 11.05 -9.77
CA GLY A 45 13.26 10.76 -9.17
C GLY A 45 13.23 10.52 -7.66
N GLU A 46 12.09 10.64 -6.99
CA GLU A 46 12.00 10.38 -5.55
C GLU A 46 12.07 8.89 -5.20
N ASN A 47 12.57 8.60 -4.00
CA ASN A 47 12.59 7.27 -3.41
C ASN A 47 11.61 7.24 -2.23
N ILE A 48 10.56 6.43 -2.34
CA ILE A 48 9.45 6.42 -1.38
C ILE A 48 9.31 5.05 -0.72
N LEU A 49 9.02 5.06 0.58
CA LEU A 49 8.69 3.86 1.37
C LEU A 49 7.19 3.89 1.71
N ASP A 50 6.46 2.87 1.25
CA ASP A 50 5.04 2.67 1.50
C ASP A 50 4.85 1.60 2.60
N ILE A 51 4.37 2.02 3.78
CA ILE A 51 4.23 1.16 4.97
C ILE A 51 2.78 0.69 5.08
N GLY A 52 2.57 -0.63 5.10
CA GLY A 52 1.25 -1.23 5.00
C GLY A 52 0.77 -1.24 3.54
N CYS A 53 1.67 -1.57 2.61
CA CYS A 53 1.39 -1.49 1.17
C CYS A 53 0.30 -2.47 0.70
N GLY A 54 -0.02 -3.51 1.48
CA GLY A 54 -1.05 -4.49 1.18
C GLY A 54 -0.87 -5.09 -0.22
N THR A 55 -1.92 -4.99 -1.04
CA THR A 55 -1.94 -5.47 -2.44
C THR A 55 -1.23 -4.54 -3.43
N GLY A 56 -0.66 -3.42 -2.96
CA GLY A 56 0.27 -2.58 -3.71
C GLY A 56 -0.34 -1.50 -4.59
N ALA A 57 -1.66 -1.28 -4.57
CA ALA A 57 -2.33 -0.28 -5.42
C ALA A 57 -1.72 1.12 -5.28
N THR A 58 -1.50 1.58 -4.04
CA THR A 58 -0.86 2.87 -3.75
C THR A 58 0.60 2.89 -4.20
N SER A 59 1.35 1.82 -3.94
CA SER A 59 2.75 1.72 -4.36
C SER A 59 2.91 1.84 -5.88
N LEU A 60 2.01 1.23 -6.67
CA LEU A 60 2.00 1.34 -8.13
C LEU A 60 1.67 2.77 -8.59
N ALA A 61 0.66 3.40 -7.99
CA ALA A 61 0.31 4.79 -8.30
C ALA A 61 1.43 5.78 -7.94
N ILE A 62 2.22 5.52 -6.90
CA ILE A 62 3.43 6.29 -6.58
C ILE A 62 4.51 6.02 -7.63
N ALA A 63 4.74 4.76 -8.00
CA ALA A 63 5.76 4.38 -8.99
C ALA A 63 5.56 5.09 -10.34
N ASP A 64 4.30 5.22 -10.78
CA ASP A 64 3.94 5.97 -12.00
C ASP A 64 4.33 7.46 -11.92
N ARG A 65 4.24 8.07 -10.73
CA ARG A 65 4.55 9.51 -10.51
C ARG A 65 6.04 9.78 -10.37
N VAL A 66 6.77 8.92 -9.64
CA VAL A 66 8.23 9.09 -9.45
C VAL A 66 9.03 8.68 -10.69
N GLY A 67 8.43 7.88 -11.58
CA GLY A 67 9.02 7.50 -12.87
C GLY A 67 10.27 6.63 -12.76
N THR A 68 10.93 6.39 -13.89
CA THR A 68 12.08 5.47 -14.00
C THR A 68 13.35 5.94 -13.29
N ALA A 69 13.43 7.21 -12.92
CA ALA A 69 14.53 7.78 -12.15
C ALA A 69 14.32 7.65 -10.63
N GLY A 70 13.11 7.30 -10.19
CA GLY A 70 12.74 7.12 -8.80
C GLY A 70 12.55 5.64 -8.44
N SER A 71 12.11 5.39 -7.20
CA SER A 71 11.76 4.04 -6.76
C SER A 71 10.72 4.05 -5.64
N VAL A 72 10.01 2.93 -5.51
CA VAL A 72 9.06 2.69 -4.42
C VAL A 72 9.39 1.34 -3.78
N LEU A 73 9.55 1.34 -2.46
CA LEU A 73 9.65 0.13 -1.65
C LEU A 73 8.36 -0.04 -0.86
N GLY A 74 7.61 -1.10 -1.13
CA GLY A 74 6.48 -1.51 -0.29
C GLY A 74 6.94 -2.39 0.86
N ALA A 75 6.44 -2.12 2.07
CA ALA A 75 6.66 -2.97 3.23
C ALA A 75 5.33 -3.25 3.95
N ASP A 76 4.98 -4.52 4.09
CA ASP A 76 3.82 -4.95 4.85
C ASP A 76 4.23 -5.93 5.96
N ILE A 77 3.43 -5.96 7.03
CA ILE A 77 3.59 -6.89 8.15
C ILE A 77 2.96 -8.26 7.85
N SER A 78 2.02 -8.32 6.90
CA SER A 78 1.41 -9.57 6.46
C SER A 78 2.44 -10.46 5.76
N LYS A 79 2.28 -11.78 5.91
CA LYS A 79 3.02 -12.75 5.10
C LYS A 79 2.47 -12.79 3.67
N PRO A 80 3.28 -13.16 2.67
CA PRO A 80 2.82 -13.46 1.32
C PRO A 80 1.83 -14.62 1.28
#